data_AF-A0A7Z1B5R1-F1
#
_entry.id   AF-A0A7Z1B5R1-F1
#
_cell.length_a   1.000
_cell.length_b   1.000
_cell.length_c   1.000
_cell.angle_alpha   90.00
_cell.angle_beta   90.00
_cell.angle_gamma   90.00
#
_symmetry.space_group_name_H-M   'P 1'
#
loop_
_entity.id
_entity.type
_entity.pdbx_description
1 polymer ?
#
loop_
_entity_poly.entity_id
_entity_poly.type
_entity_poly.pdbx_seq_one_letter_code
_entity_poly.pdbx_strand_id
1 'polypeptide(L)'
;MKVFEASSLIEAANKRKKEYETFEDQLQTLKKAFLGVADLGDDFQGKGADNIKDFFRGQAEIVDSWLKLVDAQIAFFKGVSGDIKDQKLSNSYVEVSFLDHELKNADLKATEIVSGLKLEMDKIIASVSDIVDLDNWTLDDYIDKMGKAQETRQNTIDAVNKLDESLKTECSNLEALDNTVLAKYSGLMASAKPSPDGICSEIRFRMNSDRIA
;
A
#
# COMPACT_ATOMS: atom_id res chain seq x y z
N MET A 1 10.35 15.33 5.86
CA MET A 1 11.48 14.38 5.97
C MET A 1 10.97 13.01 5.53
N LYS A 2 11.56 12.41 4.49
CA LYS A 2 11.20 11.06 4.01
C LYS A 2 12.27 10.08 4.49
N VAL A 3 11.85 9.10 5.30
CA VAL A 3 12.70 8.03 5.82
C VAL A 3 12.11 6.70 5.37
N PHE A 4 12.97 5.83 4.85
CA PHE A 4 12.64 4.47 4.47
C PHE A 4 13.43 3.50 5.34
N GLU A 5 12.76 2.50 5.89
CA GLU A 5 13.38 1.38 6.59
C GLU A 5 12.70 0.08 6.16
N ALA A 6 13.46 -0.81 5.51
CA ALA A 6 12.92 -2.03 4.91
C ALA A 6 12.29 -2.97 5.95
N SER A 7 12.97 -3.20 7.08
CA SER A 7 12.50 -4.04 8.18
C SER A 7 11.14 -3.59 8.70
N SER A 8 11.03 -2.31 9.05
CA SER A 8 9.80 -1.72 9.60
C SER A 8 8.63 -1.80 8.61
N LEU A 9 8.89 -1.53 7.32
CA LEU A 9 7.83 -1.63 6.30
C LEU A 9 7.37 -3.07 6.08
N ILE A 10 8.30 -4.04 6.02
CA ILE A 10 7.98 -5.47 5.88
C ILE A 10 7.19 -5.97 7.10
N GLU A 11 7.59 -5.58 8.30
CA GLU A 11 6.90 -5.96 9.52
C GLU A 11 5.47 -5.41 9.54
N ALA A 12 5.30 -4.12 9.23
CA ALA A 12 3.99 -3.48 9.15
C ALA A 12 3.09 -4.15 8.10
N ALA A 13 3.62 -4.45 6.91
CA ALA A 13 2.89 -5.14 5.86
C ALA A 13 2.45 -6.55 6.29
N ASN A 14 3.36 -7.32 6.89
CA ASN A 14 3.04 -8.66 7.40
C ASN A 14 2.00 -8.64 8.52
N LYS A 15 2.08 -7.66 9.42
CA LYS A 15 1.07 -7.48 10.47
C LYS A 15 -0.30 -7.19 9.86
N ARG A 16 -0.38 -6.23 8.94
CA ARG A 16 -1.64 -5.86 8.29
C ARG A 16 -2.22 -7.00 7.45
N LYS A 17 -1.38 -7.76 6.75
CA LYS A 17 -1.79 -8.98 6.04
C LYS A 17 -2.51 -9.96 6.98
N LYS A 18 -1.95 -10.25 8.15
CA LYS A 18 -2.56 -11.17 9.14
C LYS A 18 -3.89 -10.65 9.69
N GLU A 19 -3.99 -9.34 9.89
CA GLU A 19 -5.25 -8.70 10.30
C GLU A 19 -6.35 -8.93 9.24
N TYR A 20 -6.00 -8.81 7.95
CA TYR A 20 -6.94 -9.09 6.86
C TYR A 20 -7.28 -10.56 6.69
N GLU A 21 -6.32 -11.49 6.86
CA GLU A 21 -6.60 -12.94 6.87
C GLU A 21 -7.60 -13.30 8.00
N THR A 22 -7.44 -12.70 9.18
CA THR A 22 -8.41 -12.88 10.28
C THR A 22 -9.78 -12.28 9.95
N PHE A 23 -9.80 -11.12 9.30
CA PHE A 23 -11.05 -10.47 8.89
C PHE A 23 -11.78 -11.26 7.79
N GLU A 24 -11.04 -11.89 6.88
CA GLU A 24 -11.59 -12.81 5.86
C GLU A 24 -12.41 -13.93 6.52
N ASP A 25 -11.86 -14.61 7.53
CA ASP A 25 -12.54 -15.68 8.27
C ASP A 25 -13.84 -15.18 8.94
N GLN A 26 -13.81 -13.96 9.48
CA GLN A 26 -14.99 -13.32 10.07
C GLN A 26 -16.06 -13.04 9.03
N LEU A 27 -15.67 -12.54 7.85
CA LEU A 27 -16.60 -12.31 6.73
C LEU A 27 -17.19 -13.62 6.21
N GLN A 28 -16.41 -14.68 6.07
CA GLN A 28 -16.93 -16.00 5.69
C GLN A 28 -17.95 -16.53 6.70
N THR A 29 -17.71 -16.31 8.00
CA THR A 29 -18.65 -16.67 9.06
C THR A 29 -19.93 -15.83 8.98
N LEU A 30 -19.81 -14.52 8.78
CA LEU A 30 -20.94 -13.61 8.59
C LEU A 30 -21.79 -14.00 7.38
N LYS A 31 -21.14 -14.32 6.25
CA LYS A 31 -21.82 -14.78 5.03
C LYS A 31 -22.67 -16.03 5.30
N LYS A 32 -22.10 -17.01 6.00
CA LYS A 32 -22.82 -18.24 6.37
C LYS A 32 -24.03 -17.95 7.25
N ALA A 33 -23.91 -17.01 8.19
CA ALA A 33 -25.05 -16.59 9.03
C ALA A 33 -26.17 -15.95 8.21
N PHE A 34 -25.84 -15.07 7.26
CA PHE A 34 -26.83 -14.46 6.35
C PHE A 34 -27.52 -15.51 5.47
N LEU A 35 -26.76 -16.44 4.89
CA LEU A 35 -27.34 -17.53 4.11
C LEU A 35 -28.23 -18.46 4.97
N GLY A 36 -27.85 -18.72 6.22
CA GLY A 36 -28.67 -19.49 7.15
C GLY A 36 -30.05 -18.89 7.39
N VAL A 37 -30.18 -17.56 7.38
CA VAL A 37 -31.50 -16.89 7.44
C VAL A 37 -32.23 -16.97 6.10
N ALA A 38 -31.51 -16.76 4.99
CA ALA A 38 -32.08 -16.82 3.65
C ALA A 38 -32.61 -18.21 3.26
N ASP A 39 -32.05 -19.26 3.86
CA ASP A 39 -32.35 -20.67 3.57
C ASP A 39 -33.34 -21.28 4.59
N LEU A 40 -33.92 -20.50 5.50
CA LEU A 40 -34.96 -20.98 6.41
C LEU A 40 -36.13 -21.60 5.61
N GLY A 41 -36.53 -22.81 6.00
CA GLY A 41 -37.57 -23.58 5.31
C GLY A 41 -38.98 -23.28 5.80
N ASP A 42 -39.73 -24.35 6.10
CA ASP A 42 -41.17 -24.28 6.30
C ASP A 42 -41.63 -23.58 7.59
N ASP A 43 -40.72 -23.40 8.55
CA ASP A 43 -40.99 -22.68 9.80
C ASP A 43 -41.04 -21.15 9.62
N PHE A 44 -40.64 -20.63 8.45
CA PHE A 44 -40.62 -19.20 8.15
C PHE A 44 -41.13 -18.92 6.73
N GLN A 45 -42.46 -18.77 6.59
CA GLN A 45 -43.15 -18.67 5.30
C GLN A 45 -44.06 -17.43 5.18
N GLY A 46 -44.48 -17.16 3.96
CA GLY A 46 -45.35 -16.03 3.58
C GLY A 46 -44.57 -14.84 3.02
N LYS A 47 -45.25 -13.91 2.36
CA LYS A 47 -44.62 -12.80 1.62
C LYS A 47 -43.61 -11.99 2.43
N GLY A 48 -43.87 -11.78 3.71
CA GLY A 48 -42.93 -11.07 4.60
C GLY A 48 -41.67 -11.88 4.89
N ALA A 49 -41.81 -13.20 5.07
CA ALA A 49 -40.67 -14.09 5.25
C ALA A 49 -39.82 -14.18 3.98
N ASP A 50 -40.44 -14.27 2.80
CA ASP A 50 -39.74 -14.29 1.51
C ASP A 50 -38.92 -13.00 1.30
N ASN A 51 -39.50 -11.83 1.59
CA ASN A 51 -38.79 -10.54 1.51
C ASN A 51 -37.58 -10.47 2.46
N ILE A 52 -37.70 -11.01 3.68
CA ILE A 52 -36.59 -11.06 4.64
C ILE A 52 -35.49 -12.00 4.15
N LYS A 53 -35.85 -13.18 3.64
CA LYS A 53 -34.89 -14.13 3.07
C LYS A 53 -34.13 -13.51 1.89
N ASP A 54 -34.82 -12.83 0.99
CA ASP A 54 -34.21 -12.14 -0.14
C ASP A 54 -33.27 -11.00 0.30
N PHE A 55 -33.64 -10.24 1.34
CA PHE A 55 -32.76 -9.22 1.90
C PHE A 55 -31.47 -9.81 2.46
N PHE A 56 -31.55 -10.91 3.24
CA PHE A 56 -30.36 -11.57 3.78
C PHE A 56 -29.52 -12.25 2.69
N ARG A 57 -30.14 -12.74 1.62
CA ARG A 57 -29.42 -13.21 0.43
C ARG A 57 -28.64 -12.06 -0.21
N GLY A 58 -29.25 -10.88 -0.37
CA GLY A 58 -28.56 -9.68 -0.84
C GLY A 58 -27.41 -9.25 0.07
N GLN A 59 -27.55 -9.34 1.40
CA GLN A 59 -26.46 -9.07 2.35
C GLN A 59 -25.30 -10.06 2.17
N ALA A 60 -25.57 -11.35 1.92
CA ALA A 60 -24.52 -12.33 1.64
C ALA A 60 -23.74 -12.01 0.34
N GLU A 61 -24.41 -11.45 -0.68
CA GLU A 61 -23.75 -10.98 -1.92
C GLU A 61 -22.87 -9.75 -1.69
N ILE A 62 -23.22 -8.87 -0.74
CA ILE A 62 -22.34 -7.77 -0.32
C ILE A 62 -21.10 -8.31 0.39
N VAL A 63 -21.26 -9.33 1.24
CA VAL A 63 -20.11 -9.97 1.89
C VAL A 63 -19.13 -10.54 0.86
N ASP A 64 -19.61 -11.08 -0.26
CA ASP A 64 -18.73 -11.48 -1.39
C ASP A 64 -17.93 -10.33 -1.99
N SER A 65 -18.49 -9.11 -1.98
CA SER A 65 -17.77 -7.92 -2.43
C SER A 65 -16.72 -7.47 -1.39
N TRP A 66 -17.02 -7.59 -0.09
CA TRP A 66 -16.02 -7.35 0.96
C TRP A 66 -14.88 -8.38 0.93
N LEU A 67 -15.19 -9.66 0.71
CA LEU A 67 -14.18 -10.71 0.58
C LEU A 67 -13.20 -10.42 -0.58
N LYS A 68 -13.70 -9.99 -1.74
CA LYS A 68 -12.84 -9.57 -2.87
C LYS A 68 -11.93 -8.39 -2.53
N LEU A 69 -12.42 -7.42 -1.76
CA LEU A 69 -11.61 -6.30 -1.29
C LEU A 69 -10.52 -6.79 -0.33
N VAL A 70 -10.87 -7.68 0.61
CA VAL A 70 -9.92 -8.28 1.55
C VAL A 70 -8.84 -9.09 0.82
N ASP A 71 -9.21 -9.89 -0.19
CA ASP A 71 -8.26 -10.62 -1.02
C ASP A 71 -7.25 -9.68 -1.71
N ALA A 72 -7.74 -8.57 -2.26
CA ALA A 72 -6.89 -7.56 -2.88
C ALA A 72 -5.94 -6.90 -1.86
N GLN A 73 -6.43 -6.60 -0.66
CA GLN A 73 -5.61 -6.07 0.43
C GLN A 73 -4.51 -7.08 0.84
N ILE A 74 -4.86 -8.35 1.02
CA ILE A 74 -3.89 -9.41 1.36
C ILE A 74 -2.81 -9.54 0.28
N ALA A 75 -3.22 -9.53 -1.00
CA ALA A 75 -2.30 -9.61 -2.13
C ALA A 75 -1.33 -8.43 -2.16
N PHE A 76 -1.81 -7.21 -1.94
CA PHE A 76 -0.99 -6.01 -1.84
C PHE A 76 0.07 -6.13 -0.74
N PHE A 77 -0.32 -6.40 0.51
CA PHE A 77 0.64 -6.50 1.62
C PHE A 77 1.63 -7.65 1.45
N LYS A 78 1.24 -8.74 0.80
CA LYS A 78 2.15 -9.83 0.43
C LYS A 78 3.20 -9.38 -0.61
N GLY A 79 2.82 -8.51 -1.54
CA GLY A 79 3.68 -7.98 -2.61
C GLY A 79 4.79 -7.05 -2.13
N VAL A 80 4.56 -6.27 -1.05
CA VAL A 80 5.48 -5.24 -0.55
C VAL A 80 6.93 -5.72 -0.40
N SER A 81 7.15 -6.93 0.11
CA SER A 81 8.51 -7.48 0.27
C SER A 81 9.21 -7.75 -1.07
N GLY A 82 8.45 -8.11 -2.10
CA GLY A 82 8.91 -8.23 -3.48
C GLY A 82 9.28 -6.87 -4.06
N ASP A 83 8.41 -5.88 -3.91
CA ASP A 83 8.65 -4.52 -4.44
C ASP A 83 9.92 -3.89 -3.85
N ILE A 84 10.15 -4.06 -2.54
CA ILE A 84 11.38 -3.63 -1.86
C ILE A 84 12.60 -4.33 -2.47
N LYS A 85 12.50 -5.64 -2.74
CA LYS A 85 13.59 -6.42 -3.32
C LYS A 85 13.89 -6.01 -4.76
N ASP A 86 12.87 -5.71 -5.55
CA ASP A 86 13.01 -5.30 -6.95
C ASP A 86 13.71 -3.93 -7.06
N GLN A 87 13.48 -3.04 -6.09
CA GLN A 87 14.23 -1.78 -5.96
C GLN A 87 15.62 -1.95 -5.30
N LYS A 88 16.03 -3.17 -4.95
CA LYS A 88 17.30 -3.50 -4.27
C LYS A 88 17.45 -2.84 -2.90
N LEU A 89 16.35 -2.72 -2.15
CA LEU A 89 16.28 -2.03 -0.85
C LEU A 89 16.15 -2.96 0.36
N SER A 90 16.31 -4.29 0.20
CA SER A 90 15.92 -5.30 1.22
C SER A 90 16.53 -5.16 2.62
N ASN A 91 17.68 -4.49 2.78
CA ASN A 91 18.34 -4.28 4.07
C ASN A 91 18.69 -2.80 4.29
N SER A 92 17.91 -1.91 3.69
CA SER A 92 18.25 -0.49 3.63
C SER A 92 17.51 0.32 4.67
N TYR A 93 18.25 1.23 5.31
CA TYR A 93 17.74 2.41 5.99
C TYR A 93 18.18 3.63 5.17
N VAL A 94 17.23 4.46 4.74
CA VAL A 94 17.49 5.60 3.86
C VAL A 94 16.78 6.83 4.41
N GLU A 95 17.56 7.84 4.77
CA GLU A 95 17.05 9.18 4.99
C GLU A 95 17.26 10.01 3.71
N VAL A 96 16.17 10.25 2.97
CA VAL A 96 16.25 10.89 1.65
C VAL A 96 16.79 12.32 1.74
N SER A 97 16.44 13.07 2.79
CA SER A 97 16.96 14.42 3.04
C SER A 97 18.47 14.45 3.25
N PHE A 98 18.99 13.46 3.98
CA PHE A 98 20.43 13.34 4.20
C PHE A 98 21.16 13.06 2.89
N LEU A 99 20.62 12.19 2.04
CA LEU A 99 21.22 11.92 0.72
C LEU A 99 21.14 13.14 -0.21
N ASP A 100 19.98 13.80 -0.29
CA ASP A 100 19.75 14.89 -1.24
C ASP A 100 20.48 16.20 -0.88
N HIS A 101 20.71 16.42 0.42
CA HIS A 101 21.33 17.66 0.91
C HIS A 101 22.70 17.42 1.53
N GLU A 102 22.77 16.71 2.65
CA GLU A 102 24.00 16.61 3.45
C GLU A 102 25.11 15.90 2.67
N LEU A 103 24.82 14.72 2.12
CA LEU A 103 25.80 13.94 1.40
C LEU A 103 26.19 14.59 0.05
N LYS A 104 25.27 15.32 -0.57
CA LYS A 104 25.55 16.13 -1.77
C LYS A 104 26.49 17.29 -1.48
N ASN A 105 26.26 18.01 -0.40
CA ASN A 105 27.11 19.14 0.00
C ASN A 105 28.50 18.66 0.44
N ALA A 106 28.57 17.54 1.17
CA ALA A 106 29.85 16.93 1.57
C ALA A 106 30.71 16.55 0.36
N ASP A 107 30.09 16.00 -0.68
CA ASP A 107 30.77 15.61 -1.93
C ASP A 107 31.34 16.80 -2.71
N LEU A 108 30.54 17.87 -2.85
CA LEU A 108 30.98 19.11 -3.48
C LEU A 108 32.19 19.69 -2.74
N LYS A 109 32.13 19.73 -1.40
CA LYS A 109 33.22 20.23 -0.57
C LYS A 109 34.48 19.37 -0.68
N ALA A 110 34.35 18.05 -0.73
CA ALA A 110 35.50 17.16 -0.92
C ALA A 110 36.18 17.41 -2.28
N THR A 111 35.38 17.58 -3.34
CA THR A 111 35.87 17.89 -4.69
C THR A 111 36.60 19.23 -4.75
N GLU A 112 36.10 20.26 -4.08
CA GLU A 112 36.78 21.56 -3.95
C GLU A 112 38.12 21.43 -3.24
N ILE A 113 38.18 20.73 -2.11
CA ILE A 113 39.41 20.53 -1.33
C ILE A 113 40.46 19.78 -2.16
N VAL A 114 40.09 18.68 -2.80
CA VAL A 114 41.04 17.86 -3.59
C VAL A 114 41.54 18.61 -4.82
N SER A 115 40.67 19.38 -5.47
CA SER A 115 41.08 20.26 -6.59
C SER A 115 42.07 21.34 -6.13
N GLY A 116 41.83 21.94 -4.96
CA GLY A 116 42.76 22.90 -4.35
C GLY A 116 44.10 22.28 -4.00
N LEU A 117 44.10 21.09 -3.38
CA LEU A 117 45.33 20.34 -3.10
C LEU A 117 46.11 20.03 -4.37
N LYS A 118 45.40 19.69 -5.46
CA LYS A 118 46.07 19.45 -6.74
C LYS A 118 46.83 20.67 -7.24
N LEU A 119 46.17 21.83 -7.26
CA LEU A 119 46.77 23.07 -7.72
C LEU A 119 48.02 23.44 -6.90
N GLU A 120 48.02 23.20 -5.58
CA GLU A 120 49.19 23.46 -4.74
C GLU A 120 50.35 22.50 -5.04
N MET A 121 50.08 21.20 -5.23
CA MET A 121 51.13 20.24 -5.59
C MET A 121 51.71 20.51 -6.98
N ASP A 122 50.85 20.89 -7.95
CA ASP A 122 51.29 21.26 -9.30
C ASP A 122 52.24 22.48 -9.28
N LYS A 123 51.99 23.47 -8.41
CA LYS A 123 52.90 24.61 -8.20
C LYS A 123 54.25 24.17 -7.62
N ILE A 124 54.25 23.27 -6.63
CA ILE A 124 55.48 22.76 -6.01
C ILE A 124 56.32 22.01 -7.05
N ILE A 125 55.70 21.10 -7.82
CA ILE A 125 56.36 20.32 -8.87
C ILE A 125 56.97 21.25 -9.93
N ALA A 126 56.21 22.26 -10.39
CA ALA A 126 56.70 23.23 -11.36
C ALA A 126 57.93 24.01 -10.85
N SER A 127 58.01 24.29 -9.55
CA SER A 127 59.12 25.06 -8.95
C SER A 127 60.49 24.36 -8.97
N VAL A 128 60.54 23.04 -9.13
CA VAL A 128 61.78 22.23 -9.15
C VAL A 128 62.08 21.58 -10.50
N SER A 129 61.29 21.93 -11.52
CA SER A 129 61.33 21.33 -12.86
C SER A 129 62.63 21.60 -13.62
N ASP A 130 63.43 22.59 -13.19
CA ASP A 130 64.77 22.88 -13.72
C ASP A 130 65.85 21.92 -13.22
N ILE A 131 65.59 21.21 -12.10
CA ILE A 131 66.53 20.28 -11.47
C ILE A 131 66.20 18.82 -11.83
N VAL A 132 64.92 18.47 -11.85
CA VAL A 132 64.46 17.09 -12.10
C VAL A 132 63.15 17.10 -12.88
N ASP A 133 63.06 16.24 -13.89
CA ASP A 133 61.83 16.02 -14.65
C ASP A 133 60.92 15.07 -13.85
N LEU A 134 59.73 15.55 -13.49
CA LEU A 134 58.75 14.81 -12.69
C LEU A 134 57.50 14.55 -13.52
N ASP A 135 57.01 13.32 -13.45
CA ASP A 135 55.78 12.94 -14.13
C ASP A 135 54.58 13.76 -13.65
N ASN A 136 53.74 14.18 -14.60
CA ASN A 136 52.46 14.79 -14.29
C ASN A 136 51.51 13.76 -13.69
N TRP A 137 50.78 14.17 -12.66
CA TRP A 137 49.76 13.36 -11.99
C TRP A 137 48.36 13.94 -12.24
N THR A 138 47.34 13.09 -12.19
CA THR A 138 45.95 13.47 -12.49
C THR A 138 45.00 13.10 -11.34
N LEU A 139 43.77 13.65 -11.40
CA LEU A 139 42.68 13.29 -10.50
C LEU A 139 41.65 12.36 -11.16
N ASP A 140 41.98 11.73 -12.28
CA ASP A 140 40.98 11.02 -13.09
C ASP A 140 40.31 9.87 -12.31
N ASP A 141 41.09 9.07 -11.58
CA ASP A 141 40.58 8.00 -10.72
C ASP A 141 39.73 8.54 -9.55
N TYR A 142 40.10 9.68 -8.98
CA TYR A 142 39.31 10.36 -7.96
C TYR A 142 37.97 10.83 -8.53
N ILE A 143 37.98 11.50 -9.69
CA ILE A 143 36.79 12.03 -10.35
C ILE A 143 35.84 10.88 -10.73
N ASP A 144 36.36 9.78 -11.29
CA ASP A 144 35.55 8.60 -11.63
C ASP A 144 34.90 7.97 -10.40
N LYS A 145 35.65 7.78 -9.31
CA LYS A 145 35.12 7.21 -8.06
C LYS A 145 34.07 8.11 -7.41
N MET A 146 34.30 9.43 -7.40
CA MET A 146 33.32 10.39 -6.90
C MET A 146 32.06 10.40 -7.75
N GLY A 147 32.19 10.38 -9.08
CA GLY A 147 31.06 10.25 -10.00
C GLY A 147 30.21 9.01 -9.72
N LYS A 148 30.84 7.84 -9.53
CA LYS A 148 30.14 6.59 -9.16
C LYS A 148 29.45 6.67 -7.80
N ALA A 149 30.05 7.34 -6.82
CA ALA A 149 29.43 7.56 -5.52
C ALA A 149 28.18 8.47 -5.63
N GLN A 150 28.26 9.54 -6.43
CA GLN A 150 27.14 10.43 -6.74
C GLN A 150 26.00 9.69 -7.44
N GLU A 151 26.34 8.86 -8.43
CA GLU A 151 25.38 8.02 -9.15
C GLU A 151 24.69 7.04 -8.20
N THR A 152 25.45 6.34 -7.36
CA THR A 152 24.90 5.41 -6.36
C THR A 152 23.93 6.11 -5.41
N ARG A 153 24.29 7.31 -4.95
CA ARG A 153 23.43 8.13 -4.09
C ARG A 153 22.12 8.49 -4.80
N GLN A 154 22.19 9.01 -6.02
CA GLN A 154 21.00 9.41 -6.78
C GLN A 154 20.10 8.21 -7.07
N ASN A 155 20.70 7.09 -7.51
CA ASN A 155 19.97 5.85 -7.75
C ASN A 155 19.25 5.33 -6.50
N THR A 156 19.84 5.53 -5.31
CA THR A 156 19.19 5.15 -4.03
C THR A 156 17.98 6.03 -3.72
N ILE A 157 18.07 7.35 -3.96
CA ILE A 157 16.93 8.27 -3.82
C ILE A 157 15.82 7.87 -4.79
N ASP A 158 16.16 7.64 -6.06
CA ASP A 158 15.22 7.27 -7.11
C ASP A 158 14.53 5.93 -6.81
N ALA A 159 15.27 4.94 -6.30
CA ALA A 159 14.72 3.65 -5.89
C ALA A 159 13.67 3.79 -4.77
N VAL A 160 13.94 4.61 -3.76
CA VAL A 160 12.98 4.89 -2.66
C VAL A 160 11.75 5.64 -3.19
N ASN A 161 11.93 6.60 -4.10
CA ASN A 161 10.81 7.33 -4.69
C ASN A 161 9.95 6.43 -5.58
N LYS A 162 10.55 5.56 -6.40
CA LYS A 162 9.81 4.59 -7.22
C LYS A 162 9.01 3.61 -6.37
N LEU A 163 9.59 3.12 -5.27
CA LEU A 163 8.86 2.28 -4.32
C LEU A 163 7.66 3.03 -3.73
N ASP A 164 7.86 4.26 -3.24
CA ASP A 164 6.80 5.10 -2.66
C ASP A 164 5.68 5.37 -3.67
N GLU A 165 6.01 5.69 -4.92
CA GLU A 165 5.04 5.88 -6.00
C GLU A 165 4.24 4.60 -6.29
N SER A 166 4.92 3.46 -6.43
CA SER A 166 4.27 2.17 -6.66
C SER A 166 3.29 1.82 -5.54
N LEU A 167 3.70 1.98 -4.27
CA LEU A 167 2.83 1.70 -3.13
C LEU A 167 1.62 2.64 -3.09
N LYS A 168 1.80 3.92 -3.45
CA LYS A 168 0.70 4.89 -3.54
C LYS A 168 -0.30 4.53 -4.64
N THR A 169 0.19 4.13 -5.82
CA THR A 169 -0.67 3.71 -6.92
C THR A 169 -1.56 2.53 -6.52
N GLU A 170 -0.97 1.52 -5.88
CA GLU A 170 -1.71 0.35 -5.42
C GLU A 170 -2.74 0.71 -4.34
N CYS A 171 -2.38 1.60 -3.40
CA CYS A 171 -3.33 2.14 -2.43
C CYS A 171 -4.51 2.86 -3.10
N SER A 172 -4.28 3.69 -4.11
CA SER A 172 -5.36 4.37 -4.85
C SER A 172 -6.27 3.37 -5.59
N ASN A 173 -5.70 2.28 -6.13
CA ASN A 173 -6.49 1.22 -6.76
C ASN A 173 -7.38 0.50 -5.73
N LEU A 174 -6.87 0.27 -4.52
CA LEU A 174 -7.64 -0.32 -3.42
C LEU A 174 -8.75 0.62 -2.92
N GLU A 175 -8.50 1.93 -2.85
CA GLU A 175 -9.52 2.94 -2.51
C GLU A 175 -10.67 2.95 -3.54
N ALA A 176 -10.36 2.82 -4.84
CA ALA A 176 -11.39 2.72 -5.87
C ALA A 176 -12.24 1.45 -5.72
N LEU A 177 -11.62 0.33 -5.34
CA LEU A 177 -12.32 -0.91 -5.05
C LEU A 177 -13.23 -0.77 -3.82
N ASP A 178 -12.72 -0.16 -2.74
CA ASP A 178 -13.50 0.10 -1.52
C ASP A 178 -14.74 0.96 -1.80
N ASN A 179 -14.58 2.06 -2.54
CA ASN A 179 -15.70 2.90 -2.98
C ASN A 179 -16.75 2.13 -3.79
N THR A 180 -16.32 1.19 -4.62
CA THR A 180 -17.23 0.32 -5.39
C THR A 180 -18.04 -0.59 -4.47
N VAL A 181 -17.41 -1.15 -3.42
CA VAL A 181 -18.11 -1.99 -2.44
C VAL A 181 -19.09 -1.16 -1.60
N LEU A 182 -18.69 0.03 -1.15
CA LEU A 182 -19.56 0.97 -0.43
C LEU A 182 -20.79 1.39 -1.24
N ALA A 183 -20.63 1.63 -2.55
CA ALA A 183 -21.73 1.95 -3.44
C ALA A 183 -22.74 0.79 -3.55
N LYS A 184 -22.26 -0.45 -3.68
CA LYS A 184 -23.12 -1.64 -3.71
C LYS A 184 -23.91 -1.80 -2.41
N TYR A 185 -23.25 -1.67 -1.26
CA TYR A 185 -23.92 -1.75 0.04
C TYR A 185 -25.00 -0.66 0.19
N SER A 186 -24.68 0.57 -0.18
CA SER A 186 -25.63 1.69 -0.14
C SER A 186 -26.84 1.44 -1.05
N GLY A 187 -26.63 0.86 -2.24
CA GLY A 187 -27.70 0.47 -3.16
C GLY A 187 -28.63 -0.59 -2.57
N LEU A 188 -28.06 -1.64 -1.96
CA LEU A 188 -28.84 -2.66 -1.25
C LEU A 188 -29.69 -2.01 -0.14
N MET A 189 -29.08 -1.18 0.71
CA MET A 189 -29.78 -0.51 1.80
C MET A 189 -30.88 0.45 1.33
N ALA A 190 -30.71 1.10 0.16
CA ALA A 190 -31.75 1.93 -0.43
C ALA A 190 -32.94 1.11 -0.92
N SER A 191 -32.70 -0.06 -1.52
CA SER A 191 -33.76 -0.98 -1.98
C SER A 191 -34.56 -1.61 -0.82
N ALA A 192 -33.97 -1.67 0.38
CA ALA A 192 -34.61 -2.17 1.59
C ALA A 192 -35.51 -1.13 2.29
N LYS A 193 -35.58 0.13 1.82
CA LYS A 193 -36.43 1.17 2.41
C LYS A 193 -37.91 0.97 2.01
N PRO A 194 -38.87 1.20 2.92
CA PRO A 194 -40.29 1.17 2.57
C PRO A 194 -40.66 2.32 1.62
N SER A 195 -41.58 2.04 0.69
CA SER A 195 -42.16 3.04 -0.23
C SER A 195 -42.82 4.20 0.53
N PRO A 196 -42.72 5.46 0.06
CA PRO A 196 -43.37 6.63 0.68
C PRO A 196 -44.90 6.54 0.74
N ASP A 197 -45.52 5.62 -0.04
CA ASP A 197 -46.97 5.44 -0.05
C ASP A 197 -47.51 4.55 1.08
N GLY A 198 -46.68 4.16 2.07
CA GLY A 198 -47.17 3.45 3.25
C GLY A 198 -47.78 2.07 2.98
N ILE A 199 -47.54 1.49 1.80
CA ILE A 199 -47.91 0.10 1.49
C ILE A 199 -46.68 -0.79 1.72
N CYS A 200 -46.44 -1.10 2.99
CA CYS A 200 -46.18 -2.49 3.34
C CYS A 200 -47.44 -3.27 2.96
N SER A 201 -47.49 -3.84 1.76
CA SER A 201 -48.36 -5.00 1.53
C SER A 201 -47.50 -6.21 1.94
N GLU A 202 -47.59 -6.77 3.14
CA GLU A 202 -48.70 -6.79 4.09
C GLU A 202 -48.11 -7.23 5.45
N ILE A 203 -47.64 -6.28 6.26
CA ILE A 203 -47.38 -6.52 7.70
C ILE A 203 -48.72 -6.33 8.40
N ARG A 204 -49.53 -7.39 8.43
CA ARG A 204 -50.74 -7.44 9.25
C ARG A 204 -50.61 -8.65 10.18
N PHE A 205 -50.08 -8.41 11.39
CA PHE A 205 -50.34 -9.28 12.54
C PHE A 205 -51.86 -9.30 12.79
N ARG A 206 -52.58 -10.21 12.13
CA ARG A 206 -53.85 -10.71 12.65
C ARG A 206 -53.54 -12.05 13.31
N MET A 207 -53.32 -12.02 14.62
CA MET A 207 -53.65 -13.18 15.44
C MET A 207 -55.16 -13.37 15.31
N ASN A 208 -55.60 -14.28 14.44
CA ASN A 208 -56.91 -14.88 14.60
C ASN A 208 -56.78 -15.89 15.74
N SER A 209 -56.99 -15.40 16.96
CA SER A 209 -57.66 -16.23 17.96
C SER A 209 -59.05 -16.47 17.38
N ASP A 210 -59.23 -17.61 16.73
CA ASP A 210 -60.40 -18.47 16.92
C ASP A 210 -60.44 -19.60 15.88
N ARG A 211 -60.54 -20.81 16.45
CA ARG A 211 -61.05 -22.08 15.91
C ARG A 211 -60.04 -23.03 15.24
N ILE A 212 -59.49 -23.92 16.08
CA ILE A 212 -59.82 -25.34 15.96
C ILE A 212 -60.24 -25.85 17.35
N ALA A 213 -61.47 -26.39 17.39
CA ALA A 213 -62.12 -27.28 18.37
C ALA A 213 -61.76 -27.21 19.86
#